data_AF-C6PW67-F1
#
_entry.id   AF-C6PW67-F1
#
_cell.length_a   1.000
_cell.length_b   1.000
_cell.length_c   1.000
_cell.angle_alpha   90.00
_cell.angle_beta   90.00
_cell.angle_gamma   90.00
#
_symmetry.space_group_name_H-M   'P 1'
#
loop_
_entity.id
_entity.type
_entity.pdbx_description
1 polymer ?
#
loop_
_entity_poly.entity_id
_entity_poly.type
_entity_poly.pdbx_seq_one_letter_code
_entity_poly.pdbx_strand_id
1 'polypeptide(L)' 'MFKIPKISEDESIKLESNSFITKVFNGSIKSMLLTFVESNEISKKDIEELKKILNQPNKMKG' A
#
# COMPACT_ATOMS: atom_id res chain seq x y z
N MET A 1 18.11 -5.14 -28.35
CA MET A 1 18.53 -5.67 -27.03
C MET A 1 17.59 -5.10 -25.98
N PHE A 2 16.60 -5.88 -25.53
CA PHE A 2 15.64 -5.42 -24.50
C PHE A 2 16.31 -5.53 -23.13
N LYS A 3 16.60 -4.39 -22.51
CA LYS A 3 17.13 -4.33 -21.15
C LYS A 3 15.94 -4.43 -20.20
N ILE A 4 15.68 -5.62 -19.66
CA ILE A 4 14.73 -5.75 -18.56
C ILE A 4 15.42 -5.14 -17.34
N PRO A 5 14.90 -4.04 -16.75
CA PRO A 5 15.51 -3.47 -15.56
C PRO A 5 15.52 -4.53 -14.45
N LYS A 6 16.66 -4.68 -13.76
CA LYS A 6 16.75 -5.46 -12.52
C LYS A 6 16.08 -4.68 -11.40
N ILE A 7 14.77 -4.56 -11.50
CA ILE A 7 13.93 -4.03 -10.44
C ILE A 7 13.90 -5.11 -9.35
N SER A 8 14.11 -4.74 -8.08
CA SER A 8 13.90 -5.71 -7.00
C SER A 8 12.42 -6.07 -6.90
N GLU A 9 12.11 -7.23 -6.33
CA GLU A 9 10.72 -7.64 -6.10
C GLU A 9 9.95 -6.57 -5.30
N ASP A 10 10.56 -6.02 -4.26
CA ASP A 10 9.99 -4.94 -3.44
C ASP A 10 9.66 -3.68 -4.26
N GLU A 11 10.55 -3.29 -5.16
CA GLU A 11 10.38 -2.11 -6.00
C GLU A 11 9.28 -2.37 -7.06
N SER A 12 9.22 -3.58 -7.60
CA SER A 12 8.15 -4.01 -8.51
C SER A 12 6.79 -3.98 -7.81
N ILE A 13 6.68 -4.58 -6.61
CA ILE A 13 5.46 -4.59 -5.80
C ILE A 13 5.02 -3.15 -5.51
N LYS A 14 5.94 -2.26 -5.15
CA LYS A 14 5.64 -0.85 -4.87
C LYS A 14 5.14 -0.11 -6.11
N LEU A 15 5.78 -0.32 -7.25
CA LEU A 15 5.39 0.32 -8.51
C LEU A 15 4.00 -0.15 -8.97
N GLU A 16 3.76 -1.46 -8.94
CA GLU A 16 2.47 -2.03 -9.30
C GLU A 16 1.37 -1.59 -8.33
N SER A 17 1.65 -1.60 -7.03
CA SER A 17 0.71 -1.12 -6.00
C SER A 17 0.31 0.34 -6.24
N ASN A 18 1.29 1.22 -6.48
CA ASN A 18 1.02 2.63 -6.77
C ASN A 18 0.21 2.81 -8.06
N SER A 19 0.54 2.05 -9.11
CA SER A 19 -0.19 2.07 -10.38
C SER A 19 -1.65 1.64 -10.19
N PHE A 20 -1.87 0.57 -9.42
CA PHE A 20 -3.19 0.07 -9.08
C PHE A 20 -4.00 1.08 -8.26
N ILE A 21 -3.44 1.62 -7.17
CA ILE A 21 -4.10 2.61 -6.32
C ILE A 21 -4.46 3.87 -7.12
N THR A 22 -3.56 4.30 -8.01
CA THR A 22 -3.80 5.46 -8.88
C THR A 22 -4.97 5.21 -9.84
N LYS A 23 -5.02 4.03 -10.47
CA LYS A 23 -6.02 3.69 -11.49
C LYS A 23 -7.40 3.39 -10.92
N VAL A 24 -7.48 2.66 -9.81
CA VAL A 24 -8.75 2.15 -9.26
C VAL A 24 -9.32 3.08 -8.20
N PHE A 25 -8.46 3.74 -7.43
CA PHE A 25 -8.85 4.56 -6.28
C PHE A 25 -8.43 6.02 -6.42
N ASN A 26 -8.16 6.49 -7.64
CA ASN A 26 -7.74 7.86 -7.94
C ASN A 26 -6.54 8.35 -7.08
N GLY A 27 -5.62 7.43 -6.75
CA GLY A 27 -4.44 7.72 -5.93
C GLY A 27 -4.73 7.78 -4.42
N SER A 28 -5.96 7.48 -3.99
CA SER A 28 -6.37 7.59 -2.59
C SER A 28 -6.30 6.24 -1.87
N ILE A 29 -5.23 6.05 -1.10
CA ILE A 29 -5.10 4.91 -0.17
C ILE A 29 -6.27 4.88 0.83
N LYS A 30 -6.76 6.06 1.25
CA LYS A 30 -7.93 6.16 2.12
C LYS A 30 -9.17 5.53 1.47
N SER A 31 -9.39 5.74 0.18
CA SER A 31 -10.56 5.20 -0.54
C SER A 31 -10.44 3.69 -0.74
N MET A 32 -9.22 3.20 -1.01
CA MET A 32 -8.92 1.77 -1.01
C MET A 32 -9.28 1.14 0.33
N LEU A 33 -8.78 1.68 1.45
CA LEU A 33 -9.06 1.17 2.79
C LEU A 33 -10.56 1.23 3.14
N LEU A 34 -11.25 2.31 2.74
CA LEU A 34 -12.70 2.43 2.97
C LEU A 34 -13.47 1.29 2.30
N THR A 35 -13.08 0.90 1.08
CA THR A 35 -13.72 -0.21 0.35
C THR A 35 -13.63 -1.53 1.12
N PHE A 36 -12.48 -1.80 1.74
CA PHE A 36 -12.30 -3.01 2.57
C PHE A 36 -13.06 -2.94 3.90
N VAL A 37 -13.18 -1.74 4.49
CA VAL A 37 -14.00 -1.53 5.69
C VAL A 37 -15.49 -1.77 5.40
N GLU A 38 -15.99 -1.20 4.31
CA GLU A 38 -17.39 -1.35 3.88
C GLU A 38 -17.72 -2.82 3.51
N SER A 39 -16.75 -3.52 2.93
CA SER A 39 -16.91 -4.93 2.53
C SER A 39 -16.70 -5.93 3.68
N ASN A 40 -16.41 -5.45 4.91
CA ASN A 40 -16.02 -6.28 6.07
C ASN A 40 -14.83 -7.22 5.79
N GLU A 41 -13.98 -6.88 4.82
CA GLU A 41 -12.79 -7.65 4.46
C GLU A 41 -11.58 -7.32 5.33
N ILE A 42 -11.66 -6.23 6.09
CA ILE A 42 -10.65 -5.84 7.08
C ILE A 42 -11.21 -5.99 8.49
N SER A 43 -10.50 -6.74 9.34
CA SER A 43 -10.92 -6.93 10.72
C SER A 43 -10.49 -5.77 11.60
N LYS A 44 -11.10 -5.66 12.79
CA LYS A 44 -10.66 -4.70 13.82
C LYS A 44 -9.19 -4.90 14.20
N LYS A 45 -8.71 -6.15 14.19
CA LYS A 45 -7.31 -6.49 14.51
C LYS A 45 -6.37 -5.93 13.44
N ASP A 46 -6.71 -6.07 12.17
CA ASP A 46 -5.91 -5.54 11.06
C ASP A 46 -5.82 -4.00 11.15
N ILE A 47 -6.93 -3.34 11.48
CA ILE A 47 -6.95 -1.88 11.71
C ILE A 47 -6.05 -1.48 12.90
N GLU A 48 -6.04 -2.26 13.99
CA GLU A 48 -5.16 -2.02 15.12
C GLU A 48 -3.68 -2.19 14.77
N GLU A 49 -3.33 -3.21 13.98
CA GLU A 49 -1.97 -3.43 13.50
C GLU A 49 -1.51 -2.28 12.57
N LEU A 50 -2.36 -1.85 11.64
CA LEU A 50 -2.09 -0.70 10.78
C LEU A 50 -1.88 0.57 11.61
N LYS A 51 -2.72 0.83 12.62
CA LYS A 51 -2.53 1.96 13.54
C LYS A 51 -1.20 1.88 14.28
N LYS A 52 -0.78 0.68 14.72
CA LYS A 52 0.53 0.50 15.37
C LYS A 52 1.66 0.84 14.41
N ILE A 53 1.61 0.39 13.16
CA ILE A 53 2.62 0.71 12.12
C ILE A 53 2.69 2.23 11.88
N LEU A 54 1.55 2.91 11.76
CA LEU A 54 1.49 4.36 11.54
C LEU A 54 1.99 5.18 12.73
N ASN A 55 1.74 4.69 13.95
CA ASN A 55 2.17 5.34 15.19
C ASN A 55 3.60 4.97 15.58
N GLN A 56 4.25 4.03 14.90
CA GLN A 56 5.68 3.83 15.07
C GLN A 56 6.39 5.08 14.52
N PRO A 57 7.27 5.71 15.31
CA PRO A 57 8.02 6.86 14.84
C PRO A 57 8.77 6.44 13.59
N ASN A 58 8.44 7.09 12.47
CA ASN A 58 9.06 6.83 11.18
C ASN A 58 10.58 6.89 11.39
N LYS A 59 11.28 5.75 11.32
CA LYS A 59 12.70 5.76 11.05
C LYS A 59 12.84 6.14 9.58
N MET A 60 12.58 7.42 9.32
CA MET A 60 12.93 8.10 8.09
C MET A 60 14.45 7.98 8.01
N LYS A 61 14.92 6.94 7.33
CA LYS A 61 16.29 6.88 6.83
C LYS A 61 16.37 8.01 5.81
N GLY A 62 16.93 9.14 6.25
CA GLY A 62 17.49 10.15 5.35
C GLY A 62 18.64 9.57 4.53
#